data_AF-A0A2D5ZKD5-F1
#
_entry.id   AF-A0A2D5ZKD5-F1
#
_cell.length_a   1.000
_cell.length_b   1.000
_cell.length_c   1.000
_cell.angle_alpha   90.00
_cell.angle_beta   90.00
_cell.angle_gamma   90.00
#
_symmetry.space_group_name_H-M   'P 1'
#
loop_
_entity.id
_entity.type
_entity.pdbx_description
1 polymer ?
#
loop_
_entity_poly.entity_id
_entity_poly.type
_entity_poly.pdbx_seq_one_letter_code
_entity_poly.pdbx_strand_id
1 'polypeptide(L)'
;MLDLNAPDFLDSVPAVDVIFMGGVLEYLDRAESVLDALSKKARYLFFSYCPRVASQTEADRLGWKNHWTPGEALAIANDLGDGVMSESGFDPSAPKPVHTYFVASRNWWRPELAAAAGPLPKIHDRPVRCPSG
;
A
#
# COMPACT_ATOMS: atom_id res chain seq x y z
N MET A 1 18.87 1.50 -10.97
CA MET A 1 17.85 0.53 -10.54
C MET A 1 17.41 0.95 -9.14
N LEU A 2 16.11 1.01 -8.89
CA LEU A 2 15.57 1.45 -7.60
C LEU A 2 15.58 0.25 -6.64
N ASP A 3 16.49 0.24 -5.66
CA ASP A 3 16.61 -0.86 -4.71
C ASP A 3 15.95 -0.49 -3.38
N LEU A 4 14.71 -0.96 -3.19
CA LEU A 4 13.95 -0.74 -1.97
C LEU A 4 14.46 -1.58 -0.78
N ASN A 5 15.37 -2.55 -1.00
CA ASN A 5 15.98 -3.29 0.09
C ASN A 5 17.21 -2.57 0.67
N ALA A 6 17.78 -1.60 -0.06
CA ALA A 6 18.86 -0.76 0.41
C ALA A 6 18.32 0.33 1.37
N PRO A 7 18.69 0.32 2.66
CA PRO A 7 18.18 1.30 3.63
C PRO A 7 18.44 2.75 3.22
N ASP A 8 19.66 3.01 2.71
CA ASP A 8 20.13 4.33 2.32
C ASP A 8 19.30 4.94 1.17
N PHE A 9 18.68 4.09 0.34
CA PHE A 9 17.81 4.57 -0.73
C PHE A 9 16.56 5.25 -0.16
N LEU A 10 15.94 4.70 0.89
CA LEU A 10 14.71 5.24 1.49
C LEU A 10 14.96 6.62 2.13
N ASP A 11 16.17 6.86 2.61
CA ASP A 11 16.58 8.16 3.14
C ASP A 11 16.64 9.23 2.04
N SER A 12 17.05 8.83 0.84
CA SER A 12 17.13 9.70 -0.35
C SER A 12 15.77 10.08 -0.94
N VAL A 13 14.70 9.36 -0.58
CA VAL A 13 13.34 9.66 -1.06
C VAL A 13 12.91 11.01 -0.48
N PRO A 14 12.55 11.99 -1.33
CA PRO A 14 12.07 13.28 -0.86
C PRO A 14 10.70 13.12 -0.19
N ALA A 15 10.41 14.04 0.73
CA ALA A 15 9.07 14.17 1.28
C ALA A 15 8.12 14.66 0.16
N VAL A 16 7.08 13.89 -0.16
CA VAL A 16 6.08 14.20 -1.20
C VAL A 16 4.65 14.03 -0.67
N ASP A 17 3.64 14.54 -1.38
CA ASP A 17 2.25 14.34 -0.93
C ASP A 17 1.75 12.91 -1.14
N VAL A 18 2.14 12.27 -2.24
CA VAL A 18 1.62 10.97 -2.66
C VAL A 18 2.76 10.05 -3.07
N ILE A 19 2.76 8.82 -2.53
CA ILE A 19 3.59 7.71 -3.02
C ILE A 19 2.66 6.57 -3.46
N PHE A 20 2.96 5.99 -4.62
CA PHE A 20 2.29 4.80 -5.14
C PHE A 20 3.30 3.66 -5.31
N MET A 21 2.98 2.49 -4.75
CA MET A 21 3.77 1.27 -4.90
C MET A 21 2.91 0.11 -5.39
N GLY A 22 3.04 -0.27 -6.66
CA GLY A 22 2.29 -1.38 -7.23
C GLY A 22 3.16 -2.61 -7.48
N GLY A 23 2.76 -3.78 -6.96
CA GLY A 23 3.28 -5.08 -7.42
C GLY A 23 4.77 -5.33 -7.14
N VAL A 24 5.31 -4.68 -6.09
CA VAL A 24 6.72 -4.84 -5.68
C VAL A 24 6.85 -5.44 -4.30
N LEU A 25 5.84 -5.26 -3.43
CA LEU A 25 5.93 -5.57 -2.00
C LEU A 25 6.13 -7.05 -1.75
N GLU A 26 5.52 -7.93 -2.54
CA GLU A 26 5.69 -9.37 -2.42
C GLU A 26 7.11 -9.85 -2.70
N TYR A 27 7.97 -9.04 -3.33
CA TYR A 27 9.36 -9.41 -3.66
C TYR A 27 10.43 -8.81 -2.73
N LEU A 28 10.03 -8.00 -1.74
CA LEU A 28 10.97 -7.35 -0.80
C LEU A 28 11.25 -8.26 0.40
N ASP A 29 12.43 -8.19 1.00
CA ASP A 29 12.69 -8.91 2.27
C ASP A 29 12.15 -8.14 3.49
N ARG A 30 11.83 -6.86 3.28
CA ARG A 30 11.63 -5.85 4.34
C ARG A 30 10.39 -5.00 4.12
N ALA A 31 9.34 -5.56 3.54
CA ALA A 31 8.21 -4.78 3.04
C ALA A 31 7.55 -3.87 4.10
N GLU A 32 7.42 -4.34 5.35
CA GLU A 32 6.87 -3.51 6.44
C GLU A 32 7.78 -2.32 6.77
N SER A 33 9.10 -2.55 6.87
CA SER A 33 10.06 -1.47 7.12
C SER A 33 10.07 -0.44 5.99
N VAL A 34 9.91 -0.89 4.74
CA VAL A 34 9.80 -0.02 3.57
C VAL A 34 8.52 0.83 3.65
N LEU A 35 7.38 0.20 3.97
CA LEU A 35 6.11 0.92 4.12
C LEU A 35 6.16 1.94 5.28
N ASP A 36 6.75 1.59 6.42
CA ASP A 36 6.97 2.51 7.55
C ASP A 36 7.83 3.71 7.14
N ALA A 37 8.98 3.46 6.50
CA ALA A 37 9.85 4.52 6.03
C ALA A 37 9.14 5.46 5.03
N LEU A 38 8.39 4.90 4.09
CA LEU A 38 7.66 5.68 3.09
C LEU A 38 6.45 6.43 3.68
N SER A 39 5.80 5.89 4.71
CA SER A 39 4.72 6.59 5.43
C SER A 39 5.24 7.88 6.08
N LYS A 40 6.51 7.92 6.49
CA LYS A 40 7.15 9.14 7.00
C LYS A 40 7.48 10.12 5.87
N LYS A 41 7.52 9.67 4.61
CA LYS A 41 7.88 10.44 3.42
C LYS A 41 6.67 10.78 2.53
N ALA A 42 5.46 10.35 2.89
CA ALA A 42 4.24 10.69 2.16
C ALA A 42 3.08 11.06 3.08
N ARG A 43 2.26 12.04 2.66
CA ARG A 43 0.95 12.27 3.28
C ARG A 43 -0.02 11.13 2.94
N TYR A 44 0.01 10.67 1.70
CA TYR A 44 -0.81 9.58 1.19
C TYR A 44 0.06 8.47 0.62
N LEU A 45 -0.11 7.26 1.12
CA LEU A 45 0.58 6.08 0.65
C LEU A 45 -0.44 5.12 0.03
N PHE A 46 -0.24 4.83 -1.24
CA PHE A 46 -0.98 3.81 -1.97
C PHE A 46 -0.06 2.62 -2.19
N PHE A 47 -0.51 1.42 -1.82
CA PHE A 47 0.24 0.24 -2.18
C PHE A 47 -0.66 -0.90 -2.63
N SER A 48 -0.22 -1.61 -3.66
CA SER A 48 -0.85 -2.82 -4.15
C SER A 48 0.00 -4.02 -3.79
N TYR A 49 -0.67 -5.07 -3.32
CA TYR A 49 -0.04 -6.28 -2.84
C TYR A 49 -0.83 -7.50 -3.30
N CYS A 50 -0.13 -8.60 -3.60
CA CYS A 50 -0.76 -9.88 -3.91
C CYS A 50 -0.92 -10.72 -2.63
N PRO A 51 -2.08 -10.71 -1.94
CA PRO A 51 -2.22 -11.46 -0.72
C PRO A 51 -2.17 -12.96 -0.91
N ARG A 52 -1.69 -13.63 0.14
CA ARG A 52 -1.84 -15.06 0.33
C ARG A 52 -3.31 -15.38 0.60
N VAL A 53 -3.90 -16.18 -0.28
CA VAL A 53 -5.25 -16.75 -0.13
C VAL A 53 -5.21 -18.26 -0.20
N ALA A 54 -6.21 -18.93 0.38
CA ALA A 54 -6.23 -20.38 0.55
C ALA A 54 -6.16 -21.18 -0.77
N SER A 55 -6.60 -20.59 -1.88
CA SER A 55 -6.60 -21.21 -3.20
C SER A 55 -5.24 -21.22 -3.91
N GLN A 56 -4.24 -20.50 -3.40
CA GLN A 56 -2.92 -20.40 -4.04
C GLN A 56 -2.00 -21.56 -3.64
N THR A 57 -1.41 -22.19 -4.64
CA THR A 57 -0.35 -23.18 -4.51
C THR A 57 1.00 -22.53 -4.18
N GLU A 58 2.00 -23.34 -3.86
CA GLU A 58 3.38 -22.87 -3.72
C GLU A 58 3.95 -22.32 -5.04
N ALA A 59 3.60 -22.95 -6.17
CA ALA A 59 4.01 -22.50 -7.50
C ALA A 59 3.46 -21.12 -7.84
N ASP A 60 2.22 -20.81 -7.44
CA ASP A 60 1.59 -19.49 -7.66
C ASP A 60 2.33 -18.35 -6.94
N ARG A 61 3.07 -18.69 -5.88
CA ARG A 61 3.81 -17.76 -5.02
C ARG A 61 5.32 -17.80 -5.25
N LEU A 62 5.79 -18.48 -6.29
CA LEU A 62 7.22 -18.64 -6.54
C LEU A 62 7.90 -17.27 -6.69
N GLY A 63 9.00 -17.07 -5.95
CA GLY A 63 9.77 -15.83 -5.94
C GLY A 63 9.20 -14.72 -5.04
N TRP A 64 8.03 -14.93 -4.44
CA TRP A 64 7.54 -14.03 -3.39
C TRP A 64 8.28 -14.30 -2.10
N LYS A 65 8.67 -13.22 -1.43
CA LYS A 65 9.37 -13.20 -0.16
C LYS A 65 8.44 -12.90 1.01
N ASN A 66 7.35 -12.17 0.77
CA ASN A 66 6.32 -11.86 1.78
C ASN A 66 4.98 -12.46 1.39
N HIS A 67 4.25 -12.98 2.37
CA HIS A 67 3.00 -13.73 2.17
C HIS A 67 1.88 -13.29 3.11
N TRP A 68 1.71 -11.98 3.30
CA TRP A 68 0.61 -11.43 4.07
C TRP A 68 -0.73 -11.91 3.51
N THR A 69 -1.63 -12.23 4.41
CA THR A 69 -3.05 -12.36 4.13
C THR A 69 -3.65 -10.97 3.92
N PRO A 70 -4.87 -10.85 3.36
CA PRO A 70 -5.56 -9.56 3.30
C PRO A 70 -5.71 -8.90 4.69
N GLY A 71 -5.96 -9.69 5.72
CA GLY A 71 -6.08 -9.20 7.09
C GLY A 71 -4.77 -8.64 7.66
N GLU A 72 -3.64 -9.31 7.41
CA GLU A 72 -2.31 -8.83 7.82
C GLU A 72 -1.95 -7.52 7.09
N ALA A 73 -2.18 -7.44 5.78
CA ALA A 73 -1.93 -6.23 5.01
C ALA A 73 -2.81 -5.04 5.45
N LEU A 74 -4.07 -5.31 5.81
CA LEU A 74 -4.97 -4.30 6.38
C LEU A 74 -4.50 -3.83 7.78
N ALA A 75 -4.03 -4.74 8.63
CA ALA A 75 -3.47 -4.39 9.93
C ALA A 75 -2.25 -3.46 9.78
N ILE A 76 -1.33 -3.81 8.88
CA ILE A 76 -0.17 -2.96 8.55
C ILE A 76 -0.63 -1.57 8.06
N ALA A 77 -1.61 -1.51 7.15
CA ALA A 77 -2.15 -0.25 6.67
C ALA A 77 -2.72 0.63 7.81
N ASN A 78 -3.45 0.01 8.75
CA ASN A 78 -4.02 0.68 9.92
C ASN A 78 -2.98 1.09 10.97
N ASP A 79 -1.83 0.42 11.04
CA ASP A 79 -0.72 0.80 11.91
C ASP A 79 0.02 2.04 11.36
N LEU A 80 0.16 2.13 10.04
CA LEU A 80 0.79 3.26 9.35
C LEU A 80 -0.08 4.53 9.38
N GLY A 81 -1.40 4.37 9.38
CA GLY A 81 -2.31 5.52 9.33
C GLY A 81 -3.79 5.15 9.33
N ASP A 82 -4.64 6.08 8.89
CA ASP A 82 -6.04 5.76 8.61
C ASP A 82 -6.10 5.04 7.27
N GLY A 83 -6.21 3.71 7.33
CA GLY A 83 -6.19 2.81 6.17
C GLY A 83 -7.59 2.51 5.63
N VAL A 84 -7.73 2.49 4.31
CA VAL A 84 -8.89 1.95 3.59
C VAL A 84 -8.39 0.94 2.55
N MET A 85 -9.05 -0.21 2.47
CA MET A 85 -8.76 -1.24 1.48
C MET A 85 -9.73 -1.13 0.31
N SER A 86 -9.21 -1.15 -0.92
CA SER A 86 -9.97 -1.38 -2.14
C SER A 86 -9.62 -2.74 -2.70
N GLU A 87 -10.64 -3.58 -2.88
CA GLU A 87 -10.50 -4.85 -3.59
C GLU A 87 -10.61 -4.59 -5.09
N SER A 88 -9.47 -4.58 -5.78
CA SER A 88 -9.42 -4.44 -7.24
C SER A 88 -8.79 -5.69 -7.85
N GLY A 89 -9.60 -6.70 -8.15
CA GLY A 89 -9.14 -7.89 -8.88
C GLY A 89 -8.85 -7.54 -10.35
N PHE A 90 -7.59 -7.68 -10.77
CA PHE A 90 -7.20 -7.58 -12.18
C PHE A 90 -6.80 -8.96 -12.67
N ASP A 91 -7.51 -9.50 -13.66
CA ASP A 91 -7.18 -10.78 -14.27
C ASP A 91 -6.85 -10.62 -15.76
N PRO A 92 -5.57 -10.36 -16.10
CA PRO A 92 -5.04 -10.65 -17.41
C PRO A 92 -4.24 -11.95 -17.32
N SER A 93 -4.91 -13.10 -17.26
CA SER A 93 -4.30 -14.43 -17.45
C SER A 93 -3.27 -14.90 -16.40
N ALA A 94 -3.20 -14.27 -15.23
CA ALA A 94 -2.44 -14.76 -14.09
C ALA A 94 -3.29 -14.59 -12.83
N PRO A 95 -3.60 -15.65 -12.06
CA PRO A 95 -4.54 -15.59 -10.95
C PRO A 95 -3.86 -14.98 -9.72
N LYS A 96 -3.48 -13.70 -9.81
CA LYS A 96 -2.93 -12.94 -8.70
C LYS A 96 -4.01 -11.95 -8.27
N PRO A 97 -4.80 -12.24 -7.21
CA PRO A 97 -5.64 -11.22 -6.64
C PRO A 97 -4.72 -10.09 -6.17
N VAL A 98 -4.95 -8.88 -6.64
CA VAL A 98 -4.20 -7.70 -6.22
C VAL A 98 -5.12 -6.88 -5.33
N HIS A 99 -4.69 -6.60 -4.10
CA HIS A 99 -5.41 -5.72 -3.19
C HIS A 99 -4.68 -4.40 -3.14
N THR A 100 -5.42 -3.29 -3.24
CA THR A 100 -4.84 -1.95 -3.18
C THR A 100 -5.29 -1.27 -1.91
N TYR A 101 -4.34 -0.79 -1.13
CA TYR A 101 -4.56 -0.10 0.13
C TYR A 101 -4.25 1.37 -0.06
N PHE A 102 -5.12 2.21 0.50
CA PHE A 102 -4.92 3.63 0.63
C PHE A 102 -4.68 3.95 2.11
N VAL A 103 -3.59 4.65 2.41
CA VAL A 103 -3.22 5.05 3.77
C VAL A 103 -3.03 6.55 3.82
N ALA A 104 -3.82 7.22 4.66
CA ALA A 104 -3.51 8.58 5.10
C ALA A 104 -2.52 8.48 6.28
N SER A 105 -1.25 8.79 6.02
CA SER A 105 -0.16 8.53 6.96
C SER A 105 -0.28 9.38 8.23
N ARG A 106 -0.21 8.72 9.39
CA ARG A 106 -0.12 9.40 10.70
C ARG A 106 1.30 9.91 10.99
N ASN A 107 2.29 9.32 10.34
CA ASN A 107 3.71 9.56 10.60
C ASN A 107 4.31 10.67 9.71
N TRP A 108 3.48 11.36 8.93
CA TRP A 108 3.94 12.43 8.04
C TRP A 108 4.46 13.63 8.82
N TRP A 109 5.77 13.82 8.77
CA TRP A 109 6.56 14.73 9.63
C TRP A 109 6.54 16.22 9.25
N ARG A 110 5.65 16.66 8.34
CA ARG A 110 5.53 18.09 7.97
C ARG A 110 4.28 18.73 8.60
N PRO A 111 4.31 19.07 9.90
CA PRO A 111 3.19 19.74 10.56
C PRO A 111 2.85 21.10 9.91
N GLU A 112 3.83 21.78 9.30
CA GLU A 112 3.64 23.04 8.57
C GLU A 112 2.78 22.88 7.31
N LEU A 113 2.87 21.74 6.62
CA LEU A 113 2.02 21.41 5.48
C LEU A 113 0.70 20.78 5.93
N ALA A 114 0.70 20.03 7.04
CA ALA A 114 -0.52 19.47 7.61
C ALA A 114 -1.55 20.56 7.98
N ALA A 115 -1.09 21.70 8.48
CA ALA A 115 -1.94 22.86 8.76
C ALA A 115 -2.52 23.53 7.50
N ALA A 116 -1.75 23.56 6.40
CA ALA A 116 -2.18 24.16 5.13
C ALA A 116 -3.12 23.24 4.31
N ALA A 117 -2.98 21.93 4.48
CA ALA A 117 -3.58 20.97 3.58
C ALA A 117 -4.98 20.49 4.00
N GLY A 118 -5.60 21.21 4.94
CA GLY A 118 -6.97 21.03 5.41
C GLY A 118 -7.23 19.70 6.14
N PRO A 119 -8.40 19.56 6.79
CA PRO A 119 -8.81 18.28 7.34
C PRO A 119 -8.87 17.23 6.24
N LEU A 120 -8.43 16.00 6.55
CA LEU A 120 -8.55 14.86 5.64
C LEU A 120 -10.01 14.76 5.17
N PRO A 121 -10.29 14.70 3.86
CA PRO A 121 -11.63 14.40 3.41
C PRO A 121 -12.01 13.04 3.96
N LYS A 122 -13.15 12.96 4.66
CA LYS A 122 -13.72 11.67 5.06
C LYS A 122 -13.98 10.88 3.78
N ILE A 123 -13.20 9.84 3.57
CA ILE A 123 -13.47 8.88 2.50
C ILE A 123 -14.73 8.13 2.91
N HIS A 124 -15.83 8.47 2.27
CA HIS A 124 -17.07 7.74 2.43
C HIS A 124 -17.08 6.62 1.40
N ASP A 125 -17.08 5.38 1.86
CA ASP A 125 -17.49 4.21 1.07
C ASP A 125 -18.97 4.36 0.71
N ARG A 126 -19.28 5.23 -0.26
CA ARG A 126 -20.56 5.18 -0.93
C ARG A 126 -20.42 4.14 -2.03
N PRO A 127 -21.25 3.08 -2.06
CA PRO A 127 -21.30 2.20 -3.21
C PRO A 127 -21.62 3.06 -4.43
N VAL A 128 -20.66 3.13 -5.37
CA VAL A 128 -20.88 3.74 -6.68
C VAL A 128 -21.91 2.86 -7.37
N ARG A 129 -23.18 3.29 -7.37
CA ARG A 129 -24.20 2.67 -8.21
C ARG A 129 -23.81 2.97 -9.65
N CYS A 130 -23.33 1.95 -10.37
CA CYS A 130 -23.23 2.05 -11.82
C CYS A 130 -24.62 2.41 -12.37
N PRO A 131 -24.73 3.41 -13.27
CA PRO A 131 -26.00 3.69 -13.92
C PRO A 131 -26.43 2.43 -14.70
N SER A 132 -27.58 1.88 -14.33
CA SER A 132 -28.24 0.82 -15.08
C SER A 132 -28.66 1.40 -16.43
N GLY A 133 -27.86 1.13 -17.46
CA GLY A 133 -28.25 1.25 -18.86
C GLY A 133 -29.25 0.18 -19.26
#